data_AF-A0A7V3BKN0-F1
#
_entry.id   AF-A0A7V3BKN0-F1
#
_cell.length_a   1.000
_cell.length_b   1.000
_cell.length_c   1.000
_cell.angle_alpha   90.00
_cell.angle_beta   90.00
_cell.angle_gamma   90.00
#
_symmetry.space_group_name_H-M   'P 1'
#
loop_
_entity.id
_entity.type
_entity.pdbx_description
1 polymer ?
#
loop_
_entity_poly.entity_id
_entity_poly.type
_entity_poly.pdbx_seq_one_letter_code
_entity_poly.pdbx_strand_id
1 'polypeptide(L)'
;MRRYQQHLPAAVAICFLAVGIALQVGAQETATKADQLGQVRFPVSCLAEAQTKFHRAMALYHSFDWKRGKAAFEEIARLDPGCGMAYWGLAM
;
A
#
# COMPACT_ATOMS: atom_id res chain seq x y z
N MET A 1 43.35 19.76 25.37
CA MET A 1 42.41 18.97 26.19
C MET A 1 41.09 19.69 26.48
N ARG A 2 41.09 20.98 26.87
CA ARG A 2 39.88 21.78 27.14
C ARG A 2 38.86 21.91 25.98
N ARG A 3 39.33 22.05 24.73
CA ARG A 3 38.46 22.10 23.53
C ARG A 3 37.70 20.79 23.27
N TYR A 4 38.30 19.64 23.59
CA TYR A 4 37.65 18.33 23.41
C TYR A 4 36.47 18.14 24.37
N GLN A 5 36.61 18.63 25.61
CA GLN A 5 35.53 18.61 26.61
C GLN A 5 34.35 19.52 26.24
N GLN A 6 34.57 20.56 25.44
CA GLN A 6 33.51 21.47 24.99
C GLN A 6 32.65 20.87 23.87
N HIS A 7 33.21 19.99 23.04
CA HIS A 7 32.47 19.36 21.93
C HIS A 7 31.84 18.01 22.32
N LEU A 8 32.32 17.38 23.39
CA LEU A 8 31.81 16.11 23.92
C LEU A 8 30.30 16.11 24.24
N PRO A 9 29.71 17.10 24.96
CA PRO A 9 28.28 17.08 25.27
C PRO A 9 27.42 17.28 24.02
N ALA A 10 27.88 18.10 23.06
CA ALA A 10 27.17 18.33 21.81
C ALA A 10 27.15 17.06 20.93
N ALA A 11 28.28 16.34 20.84
CA ALA A 11 28.36 15.08 20.11
C ALA A 11 27.43 14.01 20.71
N VAL A 12 27.40 13.90 22.04
CA VAL A 12 26.52 12.96 22.75
C VAL A 12 25.04 13.28 22.52
N ALA A 13 24.67 14.57 22.60
CA ALA A 13 23.30 15.01 22.34
C ALA A 13 22.86 14.71 20.90
N ILE A 14 23.73 14.93 19.91
CA ILE A 14 23.47 14.61 18.49
C ILE A 14 23.27 13.10 18.30
N CYS A 15 24.08 12.26 18.94
CA CYS A 15 23.93 10.80 18.87
C CYS A 15 22.58 10.33 19.45
N PHE A 16 22.17 10.85 20.61
CA PHE A 16 20.87 10.50 21.19
C PHE A 16 19.69 10.95 20.32
N LEU A 17 19.78 12.12 19.69
CA LEU A 17 18.77 12.59 18.73
C LEU A 17 18.66 11.67 17.51
N ALA A 18 19.80 11.27 16.93
CA ALA A 18 19.83 10.39 15.77
C ALA A 18 19.22 9.00 16.10
N VAL A 19 19.51 8.45 17.28
CA VAL A 19 18.93 7.17 17.73
C VAL A 19 17.41 7.30 17.97
N GLY A 20 16.96 8.41 18.57
CA GLY A 20 15.54 8.70 18.77
C GLY A 20 14.74 8.78 17.46
N ILE A 21 15.31 9.41 16.43
CA ILE A 21 14.68 9.49 15.09
C ILE A 21 14.62 8.11 14.43
N ALA A 22 15.70 7.32 14.51
CA ALA A 22 15.73 5.97 13.94
C ALA A 22 14.67 5.03 14.55
N LEU A 23 14.36 5.20 15.84
CA LEU A 23 13.31 4.43 16.54
C LEU A 23 11.88 4.76 16.05
N GLN A 24 11.64 5.95 15.48
CA GLN A 24 10.31 6.33 15.00
C GLN A 24 9.97 5.79 13.59
N VAL A 25 10.97 5.31 12.84
CA VAL A 25 10.78 4.80 11.47
C VAL A 25 9.99 3.47 11.43
N GLY A 26 9.89 2.77 12.56
CA GLY A 26 9.12 1.51 12.67
C GLY A 26 7.65 1.67 13.08
N ALA A 27 7.20 2.88 13.43
CA ALA A 27 5.89 3.12 14.05
C ALA A 27 4.91 3.90 13.16
N GLN A 28 4.97 3.73 11.83
CA GLN A 28 3.85 4.12 10.99
C GLN A 28 2.73 3.11 11.16
N GLU A 29 1.81 3.39 12.08
CA GLU A 29 0.48 2.81 12.07
C GLU A 29 -0.10 2.99 10.67
N THR A 30 -0.33 1.88 9.96
CA THR A 30 -1.21 1.85 8.79
C THR A 30 -2.63 2.10 9.25
N ALA A 31 -2.94 3.34 9.63
CA ALA A 31 -4.30 3.82 9.57
C ALA A 31 -4.73 3.59 8.12
N THR A 32 -5.65 2.63 7.90
CA THR A 32 -6.23 2.38 6.59
C THR A 32 -7.05 3.61 6.22
N LYS A 33 -6.40 4.66 5.71
CA LYS A 33 -7.09 5.68 4.94
C LYS A 33 -7.87 4.92 3.88
N ALA A 34 -9.18 5.10 3.87
CA ALA A 34 -9.99 4.64 2.76
C ALA A 34 -9.30 5.09 1.48
N ASP A 35 -9.08 4.14 0.57
CA ASP A 35 -8.40 4.40 -0.69
C ASP A 35 -9.10 5.58 -1.39
N GLN A 36 -8.38 6.69 -1.63
CA GLN A 36 -8.90 7.83 -2.38
C GLN A 36 -8.88 7.51 -3.88
N LEU A 37 -9.64 6.49 -4.27
CA LEU A 37 -9.81 6.08 -5.66
C LEU A 37 -11.07 6.72 -6.24
N GLY A 38 -11.05 6.94 -7.55
CA GLY A 38 -12.26 7.26 -8.30
C GLY A 38 -13.25 6.09 -8.28
N GLN A 39 -14.48 6.35 -8.74
CA GLN A 39 -15.49 5.31 -8.91
C GLN A 39 -15.39 4.70 -10.30
N VAL A 40 -15.32 3.37 -10.38
CA VAL A 40 -15.43 2.62 -11.63
C VAL A 40 -16.74 1.84 -11.62
N ARG A 41 -17.47 1.87 -12.73
CA ARG A 41 -18.60 0.99 -13.00
C ARG A 41 -18.27 0.16 -14.23
N PHE A 42 -17.98 -1.11 -14.02
CA PHE A 42 -17.59 -2.05 -15.07
C PHE A 42 -18.36 -3.35 -14.84
N PRO A 43 -19.52 -3.55 -15.48
CA PRO A 43 -20.31 -4.76 -15.29
C PRO A 43 -19.53 -5.97 -15.81
N VAL A 44 -19.49 -7.03 -15.01
CA VAL A 44 -18.87 -8.31 -15.39
C VAL A 44 -19.89 -9.44 -15.23
N SER A 45 -19.76 -10.48 -16.05
CA SER A 45 -20.59 -11.69 -15.94
C SER A 45 -20.12 -12.64 -14.84
N CYS A 46 -19.20 -12.20 -13.99
CA CYS A 46 -18.71 -12.95 -12.84
C CYS A 46 -19.79 -13.05 -11.75
N LEU A 47 -19.53 -13.79 -10.68
CA LEU A 47 -20.40 -13.85 -9.51
C LEU A 47 -20.74 -12.45 -9.01
N ALA A 48 -21.99 -12.24 -8.57
CA ALA A 48 -22.44 -10.93 -8.08
C ALA A 48 -21.56 -10.40 -6.93
N GLU A 49 -21.03 -11.30 -6.09
CA GLU A 49 -20.11 -10.96 -5.00
C GLU A 49 -18.75 -10.40 -5.50
N ALA A 50 -18.32 -10.79 -6.70
CA ALA A 50 -17.09 -10.31 -7.32
C ALA A 50 -17.21 -8.90 -7.91
N GLN A 51 -18.42 -8.42 -8.21
CA GLN A 51 -18.67 -7.16 -8.92
C GLN A 51 -18.01 -5.95 -8.23
N THR A 52 -18.20 -5.82 -6.91
CA THR A 52 -17.61 -4.72 -6.14
C THR A 52 -16.08 -4.81 -6.06
N LYS A 53 -15.53 -6.03 -5.96
CA LYS A 53 -14.08 -6.25 -5.97
C LYS A 53 -13.49 -5.90 -7.33
N PHE A 54 -14.18 -6.23 -8.42
CA PHE A 54 -13.77 -5.90 -9.78
C PHE A 54 -13.73 -4.38 -10.01
N HIS A 55 -14.72 -3.64 -9.53
CA HIS A 55 -14.70 -2.18 -9.56
C HIS A 55 -13.46 -1.61 -8.85
N ARG A 56 -13.13 -2.14 -7.67
CA ARG A 56 -11.93 -1.71 -6.93
C ARG A 56 -10.63 -2.07 -7.67
N ALA A 57 -10.53 -3.29 -8.21
CA ALA A 57 -9.37 -3.72 -8.98
C ALA A 57 -9.11 -2.80 -10.18
N MET A 58 -10.16 -2.47 -10.93
CA MET A 58 -10.08 -1.52 -12.04
C MET A 58 -9.72 -0.11 -11.58
N ALA A 59 -10.25 0.36 -10.45
CA ALA A 59 -9.91 1.68 -9.92
C ALA A 59 -8.43 1.77 -9.53
N LEU A 60 -7.86 0.71 -8.92
CA LEU A 60 -6.42 0.60 -8.64
C LEU A 60 -5.60 0.54 -9.92
N TYR A 61 -6.07 -0.19 -10.93
CA TYR A 61 -5.43 -0.28 -12.23
C TYR A 61 -5.39 1.13 -12.89
N HIS A 62 -6.50 1.86 -12.91
CA HIS A 62 -6.54 3.22 -13.43
C HIS A 62 -5.79 4.27 -12.59
N SER A 63 -5.47 3.97 -11.32
CA SER A 63 -4.57 4.79 -10.51
C SER A 63 -3.09 4.40 -10.66
N PHE A 64 -2.75 3.49 -11.59
CA PHE A 64 -1.41 2.96 -11.81
C PHE A 64 -0.82 2.21 -10.59
N ASP A 65 -1.67 1.75 -9.67
CA ASP A 65 -1.25 0.93 -8.54
C ASP A 65 -1.31 -0.56 -8.90
N TRP A 66 -0.37 -0.98 -9.76
CA TRP A 66 -0.34 -2.33 -10.32
C TRP A 66 -0.21 -3.42 -9.27
N LYS A 67 0.52 -3.16 -8.18
CA LYS A 67 0.72 -4.14 -7.11
C LYS A 67 -0.60 -4.45 -6.42
N ARG A 68 -1.35 -3.43 -6.00
CA ARG A 68 -2.65 -3.63 -5.35
C ARG A 68 -3.72 -4.09 -6.34
N GLY A 69 -3.67 -3.60 -7.58
CA GLY A 69 -4.55 -4.05 -8.66
C GLY A 69 -4.42 -5.55 -8.93
N LYS A 70 -3.20 -6.05 -9.11
CA LYS A 70 -2.92 -7.49 -9.28
C LYS A 70 -3.44 -8.32 -8.11
N ALA A 71 -3.12 -7.92 -6.88
CA ALA A 71 -3.61 -8.61 -5.69
C ALA A 71 -5.15 -8.66 -5.62
N ALA A 72 -5.83 -7.58 -6.05
CA ALA A 72 -7.29 -7.55 -6.13
C ALA A 72 -7.82 -8.50 -7.22
N PHE A 73 -7.20 -8.56 -8.40
CA PHE A 73 -7.60 -9.53 -9.44
C PHE A 73 -7.36 -10.98 -9.01
N GLU A 74 -6.28 -11.26 -8.26
CA GLU A 74 -6.03 -12.60 -7.69
C GLU A 74 -7.12 -12.99 -6.68
N GLU A 75 -7.57 -12.03 -5.87
CA GLU A 75 -8.69 -12.25 -4.94
C GLU A 75 -9.99 -12.57 -5.68
N ILE A 76 -10.27 -11.88 -6.79
CA ILE A 76 -11.43 -12.17 -7.63
C ILE A 76 -11.31 -13.55 -8.25
N ALA A 77 -10.14 -13.94 -8.77
CA ALA A 77 -9.93 -15.26 -9.36
C ALA A 77 -10.04 -16.40 -8.32
N ARG A 78 -9.70 -16.14 -7.06
CA ARG A 78 -9.94 -17.10 -5.95
C ARG A 78 -11.42 -17.19 -5.57
N LEU A 79 -12.12 -16.05 -5.55
CA LEU A 79 -13.54 -15.98 -5.21
C LEU A 79 -14.42 -16.61 -6.31
N ASP A 80 -14.13 -16.29 -7.56
CA ASP A 80 -14.82 -16.79 -8.74
C ASP A 80 -13.79 -17.31 -9.76
N PRO A 81 -13.38 -18.58 -9.66
CA PRO A 81 -12.48 -19.20 -10.62
C PRO A 81 -13.03 -19.27 -12.06
N GLY A 82 -14.33 -19.06 -12.26
CA GLY A 82 -14.96 -18.96 -13.59
C GLY A 82 -14.91 -17.55 -14.19
N CYS A 83 -14.49 -16.54 -13.42
CA CYS A 83 -14.45 -15.15 -13.87
C CYS A 83 -13.31 -14.91 -14.86
N GLY A 84 -13.59 -15.07 -16.16
CA GLY A 84 -12.62 -14.79 -17.23
C GLY A 84 -12.02 -13.36 -17.15
N MET A 85 -12.82 -12.39 -16.70
CA MET A 85 -12.35 -11.02 -16.53
C MET A 85 -11.32 -10.84 -15.41
N ALA A 86 -11.31 -11.70 -14.38
CA ALA A 86 -10.26 -11.68 -13.36
C ALA A 86 -8.91 -12.03 -13.96
N TYR A 87 -8.86 -13.07 -14.81
CA TYR A 87 -7.65 -13.49 -15.50
C TYR A 87 -7.21 -12.50 -16.58
N TRP A 88 -8.15 -11.87 -17.29
CA TRP A 88 -7.83 -10.74 -18.17
C TRP A 88 -7.12 -9.62 -17.41
N GLY A 89 -7.63 -9.24 -16.23
CA GLY A 89 -6.99 -8.22 -15.38
C GLY A 89 -5.61 -8.62 -14.83
N LEU A 90 -5.38 -9.92 -14.57
CA LEU A 90 -4.06 -10.43 -14.16
C LEU A 90 -3.02 -10.42 -15.28
N ALA A 91 -3.46 -10.48 -16.54
CA ALA A 91 -2.61 -10.51 -17.72
C ALA A 91 -2.19 -9.12 -18.20
N MET A 92 -2.81 -8.05 -17.71
CA MET A 92 -2.43 -6.66 -18.01
C MET A 92 -1.38 -6.12 -17.05
#